data_AF-A0A9D9NNX9-F1
#
_entry.id   AF-A0A9D9NNX9-F1
#
_cell.length_a   1.000
_cell.length_b   1.000
_cell.length_c   1.000
_cell.angle_alpha   90.00
_cell.angle_beta   90.00
_cell.angle_gamma   90.00
#
_symmetry.space_group_name_H-M   'P 1'
#
loop_
_entity.id
_entity.type
_entity.pdbx_description
1 polymer ?
#
loop_
_entity_poly.entity_id
_entity_poly.type
_entity_poly.pdbx_seq_one_letter_code
_entity_poly.pdbx_strand_id
1 'polypeptide(L)'
;MNKTIFLSSFFVLISVSVACTKDEAPGVMPNDSFGMNADQVELYASIFAPFLSDVENGENEATKAVSGQEKILEDIDYFIEDGDTLMYAFNYQNDGGYLLIGSDNSSFPILAHSKIGNIHFDDIDRSGAFYYYLSKIKERIKYNLSHASSTDSEYYENWKDLGKDGYEYEITAVNSAPGPDTKARRDYSSGRAMVYPYTGYDLDLWCQTAGYNYYAPRKAKIGCPALAIGMLIYDTEQRLSGNHTPTMPYFDYKDKEAIPDTTKSSHVAQVLKQIADYIPNYSWGWANGIPSGARASDVLAGLKNLGYIKATMEPYDLDMLYKNIAYAETDENGTGCQRGVLLGADDINGGTSHIWFCDGYYEQGYEVVKKFLGIVIKRWNEYDDRLYMNWGWGPEKGNGWYSAMDEVWTSIDGTGDISFKLNTHMYINLGYYEIPEQ
;
A
#
# COMPACT_ATOMS: atom_id res chain seq x y z
N MET A 1 30.24 15.19 -57.06
CA MET A 1 29.75 13.83 -56.81
C MET A 1 29.27 13.77 -55.36
N ASN A 2 28.00 14.08 -55.13
CA ASN A 2 27.39 14.04 -53.79
C ASN A 2 26.87 12.63 -53.53
N LYS A 3 27.38 11.98 -52.48
CA LYS A 3 26.83 10.72 -51.96
C LYS A 3 25.84 11.05 -50.86
N THR A 4 24.56 10.87 -51.15
CA THR A 4 23.47 10.87 -50.18
C THR A 4 23.52 9.54 -49.44
N ILE A 5 23.78 9.57 -48.13
CA ILE A 5 23.67 8.41 -47.25
C ILE A 5 22.23 8.39 -46.72
N PHE A 6 21.46 7.39 -47.12
CA PHE A 6 20.18 7.05 -46.51
C PHE A 6 20.46 6.31 -45.20
N LEU A 7 20.20 6.93 -44.05
CA LEU A 7 20.04 6.21 -42.79
C LEU A 7 18.61 5.64 -42.79
N SER A 8 18.48 4.32 -42.96
CA SER A 8 17.22 3.64 -42.67
C SER A 8 17.02 3.65 -41.14
N SER A 9 15.96 4.32 -40.69
CA SER A 9 15.50 4.18 -39.30
C SER A 9 14.91 2.78 -39.12
N PHE A 10 15.56 1.97 -38.28
CA PHE A 10 15.07 0.66 -37.88
C PHE A 10 14.00 0.88 -36.81
N PHE A 11 12.72 0.71 -37.17
CA PHE A 11 11.65 0.61 -36.18
C PHE A 11 11.75 -0.78 -35.55
N VAL A 12 12.17 -0.84 -34.28
CA VAL A 12 12.04 -2.05 -33.46
C VAL A 12 10.58 -2.10 -33.00
N LEU A 13 9.78 -2.93 -33.68
CA LEU A 13 8.51 -3.42 -33.13
C LEU A 13 8.85 -4.33 -31.95
N ILE A 14 8.52 -3.90 -30.73
CA ILE A 14 8.60 -4.74 -29.55
C ILE A 14 7.34 -5.63 -29.57
N SER A 15 7.48 -6.85 -30.07
CA SER A 15 6.47 -7.90 -29.88
C SER A 15 6.74 -8.53 -28.50
N VAL A 16 5.91 -8.19 -27.51
CA VAL A 16 5.90 -8.90 -26.23
C VAL A 16 5.28 -10.27 -26.48
N SER A 17 6.11 -11.30 -26.68
CA SER A 17 5.64 -12.68 -26.69
C SER A 17 5.64 -13.19 -25.25
N VAL A 18 4.53 -13.00 -24.55
CA VAL A 18 4.27 -13.61 -23.24
C VAL A 18 4.14 -15.12 -23.45
N ALA A 19 5.16 -15.88 -23.06
CA ALA A 19 5.08 -17.33 -22.98
C ALA A 19 4.60 -17.72 -21.57
N CYS A 20 3.36 -17.37 -21.23
CA CYS A 20 2.69 -17.94 -20.06
C CYS A 20 2.29 -19.38 -20.39
N THR A 21 2.66 -20.32 -19.52
CA THR A 21 1.90 -21.56 -19.38
C THR A 21 0.49 -21.15 -18.95
N LYS A 22 -0.44 -21.14 -19.90
CA LYS A 22 -1.86 -20.90 -19.65
C LYS A 22 -2.41 -22.06 -18.82
N ASP A 23 -2.34 -21.95 -17.50
CA ASP A 23 -3.43 -22.49 -16.72
C ASP A 23 -4.68 -21.68 -17.13
N GLU A 24 -5.72 -22.38 -17.58
CA GLU A 24 -6.89 -21.79 -18.21
C GLU A 24 -7.51 -20.75 -17.28
N ALA A 25 -7.45 -19.47 -17.68
CA ALA A 25 -8.17 -18.39 -17.01
C ALA A 25 -9.65 -18.80 -16.85
N PRO A 26 -10.18 -18.95 -15.63
CA PRO A 26 -11.56 -19.38 -15.46
C PRO A 26 -12.50 -18.22 -15.78
N GLY A 27 -13.49 -18.49 -16.64
CA GLY A 27 -14.70 -17.67 -16.77
C GLY A 27 -14.63 -16.57 -17.83
N VAL A 28 -15.38 -16.75 -18.92
CA VAL A 28 -15.73 -15.68 -19.85
C VAL A 28 -16.62 -14.69 -19.10
N MET A 29 -16.11 -13.48 -18.85
CA MET A 29 -16.90 -12.35 -18.35
C MET A 29 -18.14 -12.17 -19.25
N PRO A 30 -19.35 -12.00 -18.69
CA PRO A 30 -20.54 -11.70 -19.49
C PRO A 30 -20.28 -10.48 -20.37
N ASN A 31 -20.69 -10.52 -21.64
CA ASN A 31 -20.50 -9.42 -22.62
C ASN A 31 -21.10 -8.06 -22.19
N ASP A 32 -21.86 -8.01 -21.09
CA ASP A 32 -22.50 -6.82 -20.53
C ASP A 32 -21.88 -6.36 -19.19
N SER A 33 -20.77 -6.95 -18.73
CA SER A 33 -20.10 -6.51 -17.49
C SER A 33 -19.13 -5.37 -17.76
N PHE A 34 -19.16 -4.33 -16.91
CA PHE A 34 -18.28 -3.16 -16.99
C PHE A 34 -16.84 -3.43 -16.49
N GLY A 35 -16.50 -4.71 -16.27
CA GLY A 35 -15.20 -5.12 -15.78
C GLY A 35 -14.18 -5.26 -16.90
N MET A 36 -12.90 -5.13 -16.55
CA MET A 36 -11.81 -5.42 -17.45
C MET A 36 -11.68 -6.93 -17.66
N ASN A 37 -11.43 -7.34 -18.90
CA ASN A 37 -11.02 -8.71 -19.20
C ASN A 37 -9.52 -8.92 -18.94
N ALA A 38 -9.06 -10.17 -18.95
CA ALA A 38 -7.66 -10.50 -18.67
C ALA A 38 -6.67 -9.75 -19.59
N ASP A 39 -6.94 -9.69 -20.90
CA ASP A 39 -6.08 -8.99 -21.86
C ASP A 39 -5.94 -7.48 -21.55
N GLN A 40 -7.03 -6.85 -21.12
CA GLN A 40 -7.02 -5.44 -20.71
C GLN A 40 -6.21 -5.21 -19.45
N VAL A 41 -6.34 -6.09 -18.46
CA VAL A 41 -5.60 -6.00 -17.20
C VAL A 41 -4.12 -6.29 -17.42
N GLU A 42 -3.77 -7.29 -18.22
CA GLU A 42 -2.38 -7.55 -18.62
C GLU A 42 -1.77 -6.35 -19.35
N LEU A 43 -2.52 -5.72 -20.26
CA LEU A 43 -2.07 -4.51 -20.93
C LEU A 43 -1.86 -3.37 -19.92
N TYR A 44 -2.78 -3.19 -18.96
CA TYR A 44 -2.62 -2.23 -17.87
C TYR A 44 -1.33 -2.53 -17.07
N ALA A 45 -1.13 -3.77 -16.62
CA ALA A 45 0.06 -4.17 -15.89
C ALA A 45 1.35 -3.88 -16.69
N SER A 46 1.38 -4.23 -17.98
CA SER A 46 2.55 -4.03 -18.84
C SER A 46 2.92 -2.54 -19.03
N ILE A 47 1.91 -1.68 -19.05
CA ILE A 47 2.07 -0.24 -19.22
C ILE A 47 2.67 0.38 -17.94
N PHE A 48 2.19 -0.03 -16.76
CA PHE A 48 2.54 0.62 -15.49
C PHE A 48 3.71 -0.01 -14.72
N ALA A 49 3.90 -1.33 -14.81
CA ALA A 49 4.93 -2.06 -14.05
C ALA A 49 6.36 -1.51 -14.19
N PRO A 50 6.82 -1.04 -15.38
CA PRO A 50 8.17 -0.48 -15.52
C PRO A 50 8.42 0.78 -14.70
N PHE A 51 7.38 1.53 -14.32
CA PHE A 51 7.53 2.80 -13.59
C PHE A 51 7.52 2.61 -12.07
N LEU A 52 6.88 1.54 -11.59
CA LEU A 52 6.74 1.27 -10.17
C LEU A 52 8.07 0.82 -9.54
N SER A 53 9.01 0.30 -10.32
CA SER A 53 10.37 -0.02 -9.86
C SER A 53 11.24 1.20 -9.57
N ASP A 54 11.07 2.30 -10.33
CA ASP A 54 11.98 3.45 -10.27
C ASP A 54 11.67 4.34 -9.05
N VAL A 55 10.38 4.49 -8.71
CA VAL A 55 9.93 5.27 -7.54
C VAL A 55 10.44 4.66 -6.22
N GLU A 56 10.46 3.33 -6.11
CA GLU A 56 10.92 2.66 -4.89
C GLU A 56 12.45 2.67 -4.69
N ASN A 57 13.21 3.20 -5.65
CA ASN A 57 14.65 3.47 -5.52
C ASN A 57 14.95 4.91 -5.05
N GLY A 58 13.91 5.75 -4.87
CA GLY A 58 14.07 7.15 -4.48
C GLY A 58 14.65 8.03 -5.59
N GLU A 59 14.60 7.58 -6.83
CA GLU A 59 15.10 8.34 -7.98
C GLU A 59 14.02 9.32 -8.47
N ASN A 60 14.31 10.62 -8.35
CA ASN A 60 13.41 11.74 -8.74
C ASN A 60 13.52 12.11 -10.24
N GLU A 61 14.17 11.29 -11.07
CA GLU A 61 14.39 11.65 -12.47
C GLU A 61 13.27 11.12 -13.37
N ALA A 62 12.79 11.98 -14.27
CA ALA A 62 11.86 11.60 -15.33
C ALA A 62 12.55 10.60 -16.26
N THR A 63 12.44 9.31 -15.95
CA THR A 63 12.93 8.24 -16.81
C THR A 63 11.96 8.06 -17.97
N LYS A 64 12.42 8.34 -19.19
CA LYS A 64 12.04 7.45 -20.29
C LYS A 64 12.59 6.09 -19.89
N ALA A 65 11.77 5.05 -19.87
CA ALA A 65 12.22 3.69 -19.59
C ALA A 65 13.46 3.37 -20.46
N VAL A 66 14.63 3.41 -19.84
CA VAL A 66 15.90 2.93 -20.40
C VAL A 66 16.33 1.81 -19.47
N SER A 67 15.82 0.61 -19.77
CA SER A 67 16.21 -0.68 -19.20
C SER A 67 16.69 -0.64 -17.74
N GLY A 68 15.83 -0.25 -16.80
CA GLY A 68 15.77 -0.96 -15.53
C GLY A 68 15.37 -2.42 -15.82
N GLN A 69 15.83 -3.39 -15.03
CA GLN A 69 15.54 -4.81 -15.29
C GLN A 69 14.06 -5.00 -15.59
N GLU A 70 13.76 -5.48 -16.80
CA GLU A 70 12.40 -5.83 -17.21
C GLU A 70 11.87 -6.84 -16.17
N LYS A 71 10.90 -6.44 -15.34
CA LYS A 71 10.31 -7.34 -14.36
C LYS A 71 9.69 -8.51 -15.12
N ILE A 72 10.22 -9.70 -14.91
CA ILE A 72 9.71 -10.91 -15.56
C ILE A 72 8.54 -11.41 -14.72
N LEU A 73 7.36 -11.50 -15.34
CA LEU A 73 6.16 -12.05 -14.69
C LEU A 73 6.42 -13.52 -14.33
N GLU A 74 6.13 -13.88 -13.07
CA GLU A 74 6.15 -15.26 -12.58
C GLU A 74 4.78 -15.89 -12.79
N ASP A 75 3.76 -15.30 -12.19
CA ASP A 75 2.38 -15.75 -12.25
C ASP A 75 1.38 -14.59 -12.08
N ILE A 76 0.11 -14.89 -12.36
CA ILE A 76 -1.02 -14.02 -12.06
C ILE A 76 -1.97 -14.82 -11.18
N ASP A 77 -2.22 -14.34 -9.97
CA ASP A 77 -3.25 -14.89 -9.11
C ASP A 77 -4.57 -14.10 -9.23
N TYR A 78 -5.70 -14.78 -9.04
CA TYR A 78 -7.03 -14.26 -9.32
C TYR A 78 -7.92 -14.34 -8.10
N PHE A 79 -8.50 -13.21 -7.69
CA PHE A 79 -9.55 -13.21 -6.68
C PHE A 79 -10.91 -13.36 -7.38
N ILE A 80 -11.52 -14.54 -7.28
CA ILE A 80 -12.80 -14.86 -7.94
C ILE A 80 -13.89 -15.05 -6.89
N GLU A 81 -15.05 -14.43 -7.08
CA GLU A 81 -16.25 -14.65 -6.27
C GLU A 81 -17.50 -14.65 -7.14
N ASP A 82 -18.44 -15.57 -6.88
CA ASP A 82 -19.70 -15.71 -7.64
C ASP A 82 -19.53 -15.88 -9.17
N GLY A 83 -18.33 -16.29 -9.61
CA GLY A 83 -18.00 -16.45 -11.04
C GLY A 83 -17.39 -15.22 -11.70
N ASP A 84 -17.30 -14.09 -10.98
CA ASP A 84 -16.67 -12.86 -11.44
C ASP A 84 -15.23 -12.78 -10.92
N THR A 85 -14.29 -12.41 -11.80
CA THR A 85 -12.93 -12.07 -11.39
C THR A 85 -12.91 -10.64 -10.88
N LEU A 86 -12.59 -10.46 -9.60
CA LEU A 86 -12.69 -9.17 -8.92
C LEU A 86 -11.34 -8.46 -8.82
N MET A 87 -10.24 -9.19 -8.61
CA MET A 87 -8.89 -8.62 -8.52
C MET A 87 -7.86 -9.58 -9.15
N TYR A 88 -6.72 -9.01 -9.53
CA TYR A 88 -5.58 -9.69 -10.14
C TYR A 88 -4.31 -9.32 -9.38
N ALA A 89 -3.49 -10.29 -9.01
CA ALA A 89 -2.17 -10.06 -8.44
C ALA A 89 -1.11 -10.54 -9.44
N PHE A 90 -0.36 -9.61 -10.02
CA PHE A 90 0.78 -9.91 -10.89
C PHE A 90 2.02 -10.05 -10.04
N ASN A 91 2.56 -11.27 -9.94
CA ASN A 91 3.74 -11.57 -9.14
C ASN A 91 4.97 -11.68 -10.05
N TYR A 92 6.09 -11.08 -9.67
CA TYR A 92 7.30 -11.02 -10.49
C TYR A 92 8.42 -11.92 -9.94
N GLN A 93 9.15 -12.55 -10.85
CA GLN A 93 10.21 -13.51 -10.52
C GLN A 93 11.30 -12.92 -9.63
N ASN A 94 11.95 -13.80 -8.88
CA ASN A 94 13.09 -13.50 -8.01
C ASN A 94 12.74 -12.51 -6.89
N ASP A 95 11.56 -12.65 -6.30
CA ASP A 95 11.05 -11.72 -5.28
C ASP A 95 10.98 -10.28 -5.84
N GLY A 96 10.61 -10.16 -7.12
CA GLY A 96 10.55 -8.89 -7.87
C GLY A 96 9.33 -8.03 -7.54
N GLY A 97 8.58 -8.41 -6.51
CA GLY A 97 7.41 -7.70 -6.03
C GLY A 97 6.11 -8.11 -6.70
N TYR A 98 5.09 -7.30 -6.47
CA TYR A 98 3.76 -7.53 -7.01
C TYR A 98 3.09 -6.24 -7.51
N LEU A 99 2.08 -6.41 -8.36
CA LEU A 99 1.12 -5.38 -8.73
C LEU A 99 -0.30 -5.92 -8.54
N LEU A 100 -1.08 -5.26 -7.68
CA LEU A 100 -2.47 -5.62 -7.39
C LEU A 100 -3.41 -4.71 -8.17
N ILE A 101 -4.24 -5.31 -9.02
CA ILE A 101 -5.16 -4.61 -9.92
C ILE A 101 -6.62 -5.02 -9.63
N GLY A 102 -7.52 -4.04 -9.49
CA GLY A 102 -8.96 -4.26 -9.43
C GLY A 102 -9.56 -4.47 -10.82
N SER A 103 -10.59 -5.30 -10.94
CA SER A 103 -11.25 -5.59 -12.21
C SER A 103 -12.18 -4.48 -12.70
N ASP A 104 -12.53 -3.49 -11.87
CA ASP A 104 -13.46 -2.43 -12.28
C ASP A 104 -12.76 -1.39 -13.18
N ASN A 105 -13.31 -1.11 -14.35
CA ASN A 105 -12.79 -0.08 -15.25
C ASN A 105 -13.41 1.31 -14.98
N SER A 106 -14.15 1.45 -13.87
CA SER A 106 -14.79 2.70 -13.46
C SER A 106 -13.87 3.58 -12.60
N SER A 107 -12.84 3.00 -12.00
CA SER A 107 -11.88 3.66 -11.12
C SER A 107 -10.45 3.25 -11.46
N PHE A 108 -9.44 3.98 -10.92
CA PHE A 108 -8.04 3.66 -11.19
C PHE A 108 -7.71 2.27 -10.64
N PRO A 109 -7.30 1.31 -11.48
CA PRO A 109 -7.37 -0.08 -11.12
C PRO A 109 -6.14 -0.54 -10.35
N ILE A 110 -5.04 0.22 -10.32
CA ILE A 110 -3.86 -0.15 -9.50
C ILE A 110 -4.18 0.14 -8.03
N LEU A 111 -4.48 -0.93 -7.29
CA LEU A 111 -4.83 -0.88 -5.88
C LEU A 111 -3.59 -0.80 -5.00
N ALA A 112 -2.57 -1.60 -5.31
CA ALA A 112 -1.33 -1.66 -4.56
C ALA A 112 -0.17 -2.17 -5.42
N HIS A 113 1.05 -1.91 -4.98
CA HIS A 113 2.26 -2.51 -5.57
C HIS A 113 3.41 -2.56 -4.56
N SER A 114 4.42 -3.37 -4.85
CA SER A 114 5.65 -3.48 -4.07
C SER A 114 6.81 -3.91 -4.97
N LYS A 115 8.06 -3.56 -4.62
CA LYS A 115 9.27 -4.09 -5.29
C LYS A 115 9.70 -5.48 -4.81
N ILE A 116 9.20 -5.92 -3.66
CA ILE A 116 9.48 -7.25 -3.09
C ILE A 116 8.19 -7.93 -2.64
N GLY A 117 8.28 -9.24 -2.42
CA GLY A 117 7.17 -10.10 -2.03
C GLY A 117 6.28 -10.49 -3.21
N ASN A 118 5.29 -11.29 -2.88
CA ASN A 118 4.22 -11.75 -3.77
C ASN A 118 2.89 -11.66 -3.02
N ILE A 119 1.80 -11.74 -3.78
CA ILE A 119 0.45 -11.91 -3.25
C ILE A 119 -0.15 -13.16 -3.87
N HIS A 120 -0.48 -14.12 -3.02
CA HIS A 120 -1.39 -15.20 -3.33
C HIS A 120 -2.61 -15.09 -2.42
N PHE A 121 -3.79 -14.89 -3.00
CA PHE A 121 -5.03 -14.59 -2.28
C PHE A 121 -5.43 -15.69 -1.29
N ASP A 122 -5.12 -16.95 -1.60
CA ASP A 122 -5.39 -18.11 -0.75
C ASP A 122 -4.50 -18.16 0.51
N ASP A 123 -3.34 -17.51 0.48
CA ASP A 123 -2.38 -17.49 1.60
C ASP A 123 -2.62 -16.34 2.59
N ILE A 124 -3.54 -15.42 2.25
CA ILE A 124 -3.84 -14.25 3.07
C ILE A 124 -4.60 -14.68 4.34
N ASP A 125 -4.04 -14.34 5.50
CA ASP A 125 -4.68 -14.60 6.79
C ASP A 125 -5.98 -13.78 6.91
N ARG A 126 -7.12 -14.47 6.95
CA ARG A 126 -8.46 -13.86 7.06
C ARG A 126 -8.69 -13.06 8.35
N SER A 127 -7.80 -13.19 9.33
CA SER A 127 -7.77 -12.38 10.56
C SER A 127 -6.84 -11.17 10.48
N GLY A 128 -6.21 -10.91 9.34
CA GLY A 128 -5.27 -9.81 9.13
C GLY A 128 -5.89 -8.56 8.53
N ALA A 129 -5.32 -7.40 8.86
CA ALA A 129 -5.74 -6.09 8.34
C ALA A 129 -5.79 -6.04 6.81
N PHE A 130 -4.80 -6.66 6.14
CA PHE A 130 -4.75 -6.71 4.68
C PHE A 130 -5.95 -7.46 4.07
N TYR A 131 -6.40 -8.56 4.68
CA TYR A 131 -7.61 -9.25 4.23
C TYR A 131 -8.86 -8.37 4.33
N TYR A 132 -8.99 -7.60 5.42
CA TYR A 132 -10.11 -6.69 5.58
C TYR A 132 -10.09 -5.56 4.55
N TYR A 133 -8.92 -5.02 4.24
CA TYR A 133 -8.75 -4.07 3.13
C TYR A 133 -9.23 -4.68 1.81
N LEU A 134 -8.74 -5.87 1.44
CA LEU A 134 -9.16 -6.56 0.22
C LEU A 134 -10.66 -6.85 0.20
N SER A 135 -11.24 -7.21 1.35
CA SER A 135 -12.68 -7.48 1.46
C SER A 135 -13.53 -6.24 1.16
N LYS A 136 -13.06 -5.04 1.54
CA LYS A 136 -13.76 -3.77 1.23
C LYS A 136 -13.57 -3.31 -0.20
N ILE A 137 -12.37 -3.46 -0.75
CA ILE A 137 -12.14 -3.29 -2.19
C ILE A 137 -13.05 -4.20 -3.00
N LYS A 138 -13.16 -5.46 -2.62
CA LYS A 138 -14.03 -6.45 -3.25
C LYS A 138 -15.48 -6.00 -3.28
N GLU A 139 -16.04 -5.57 -2.15
CA GLU A 139 -17.42 -5.09 -2.08
C GLU A 139 -17.64 -3.87 -3.01
N ARG A 140 -16.68 -2.93 -3.05
CA ARG A 140 -16.69 -1.79 -3.97
C ARG A 140 -16.70 -2.22 -5.43
N ILE A 141 -15.83 -3.16 -5.81
CA ILE A 141 -15.74 -3.68 -7.18
C ILE A 141 -17.06 -4.32 -7.58
N LYS A 142 -17.65 -5.19 -6.74
CA LYS A 142 -18.96 -5.82 -7.01
C LYS A 142 -20.06 -4.77 -7.19
N TYR A 143 -20.04 -3.71 -6.38
CA TYR A 143 -20.95 -2.59 -6.54
C TYR A 143 -20.76 -1.89 -7.90
N ASN A 144 -19.54 -1.52 -8.26
CA ASN A 144 -19.24 -0.84 -9.52
C ASN A 144 -19.62 -1.69 -10.75
N LEU A 145 -19.36 -2.99 -10.72
CA LEU A 145 -19.71 -3.91 -11.81
C LEU A 145 -21.22 -4.05 -12.01
N SER A 146 -22.03 -3.84 -10.96
CA SER A 146 -23.49 -4.02 -11.00
C SER A 146 -24.28 -2.72 -11.21
N HIS A 147 -23.64 -1.55 -11.18
CA HIS A 147 -24.31 -0.24 -11.26
C HIS A 147 -23.87 0.53 -12.51
N ALA A 148 -24.76 0.69 -13.49
CA ALA A 148 -24.45 1.35 -14.77
C ALA A 148 -23.86 2.77 -14.64
N SER A 149 -24.21 3.50 -13.58
CA SER A 149 -23.65 4.82 -13.29
C SER A 149 -22.13 4.81 -13.03
N SER A 150 -21.53 3.66 -12.75
CA SER A 150 -20.07 3.53 -12.60
C SER A 150 -19.32 3.84 -13.91
N THR A 151 -20.00 3.72 -15.06
CA THR A 151 -19.46 4.11 -16.37
C THR A 151 -19.69 5.56 -16.76
N ASP A 152 -20.45 6.32 -15.96
CA ASP A 152 -20.66 7.75 -16.15
C ASP A 152 -19.48 8.56 -15.57
N SER A 153 -18.24 8.09 -15.77
CA SER A 153 -17.02 8.73 -15.27
C SER A 153 -16.08 9.10 -16.41
N GLU A 154 -15.37 10.23 -16.27
CA GLU A 154 -14.33 10.59 -17.23
C GLU A 154 -13.23 9.52 -17.30
N TYR A 155 -12.97 8.82 -16.19
CA TYR A 155 -12.01 7.74 -16.17
C TYR A 155 -12.41 6.59 -17.09
N TYR A 156 -13.64 6.11 -16.97
CA TYR A 156 -14.16 5.06 -17.84
C TYR A 156 -14.04 5.49 -19.30
N GLU A 157 -14.45 6.71 -19.64
CA GLU A 157 -14.34 7.23 -21.01
C GLU A 157 -12.90 7.31 -21.52
N ASN A 158 -11.94 7.60 -20.65
CA ASN A 158 -10.52 7.61 -20.99
C ASN A 158 -10.01 6.21 -21.33
N TRP A 159 -10.38 5.20 -20.54
CA TRP A 159 -9.76 3.86 -20.57
C TRP A 159 -10.61 2.75 -21.22
N LYS A 160 -11.88 2.99 -21.54
CA LYS A 160 -12.79 1.98 -22.12
C LYS A 160 -12.34 1.37 -23.45
N ASP A 161 -11.38 1.99 -24.14
CA ASP A 161 -10.85 1.51 -25.43
C ASP A 161 -9.49 0.80 -25.28
N LEU A 162 -8.98 0.67 -24.05
CA LEU A 162 -7.79 -0.12 -23.79
C LEU A 162 -8.00 -1.56 -24.29
N GLY A 163 -7.03 -2.07 -25.05
CA GLY A 163 -7.08 -3.41 -25.64
C GLY A 163 -7.97 -3.54 -26.89
N LYS A 164 -8.65 -2.48 -27.35
CA LYS A 164 -9.43 -2.53 -28.60
C LYS A 164 -8.56 -2.32 -29.83
N ASP A 165 -8.90 -3.00 -30.92
CA ASP A 165 -8.22 -2.87 -32.20
C ASP A 165 -8.07 -1.41 -32.65
N GLY A 166 -6.83 -1.04 -33.00
CA GLY A 166 -6.48 0.30 -33.48
C GLY A 166 -6.31 1.35 -32.38
N TYR A 167 -6.58 1.04 -31.11
CA TYR A 167 -6.29 1.94 -30.00
C TYR A 167 -4.93 1.62 -29.37
N GLU A 168 -4.18 2.66 -29.05
CA GLU A 168 -2.89 2.57 -28.36
C GLU A 168 -2.85 3.56 -27.21
N TYR A 169 -2.18 3.18 -26.13
CA TYR A 169 -1.97 4.02 -24.94
C TYR A 169 -0.47 4.10 -24.68
N GLU A 170 0.02 5.32 -24.49
CA GLU A 170 1.38 5.58 -24.03
C GLU A 170 1.29 6.31 -22.70
N ILE A 171 2.12 5.91 -21.73
CA ILE A 171 2.25 6.64 -20.47
C ILE A 171 3.67 7.14 -20.30
N THR A 172 3.81 8.25 -19.58
CA THR A 172 5.10 8.80 -19.15
C THR A 172 4.96 9.24 -17.71
N ALA A 173 5.84 8.77 -16.83
CA ALA A 173 5.88 9.27 -15.45
C ALA A 173 6.18 10.78 -15.44
N VAL A 174 5.42 11.53 -14.64
CA VAL A 174 5.57 12.99 -14.53
C VAL A 174 5.89 13.41 -13.09
N ASN A 175 6.95 14.21 -12.94
CA ASN A 175 7.38 14.81 -11.67
C ASN A 175 7.05 16.31 -11.69
N SER A 176 5.75 16.64 -11.74
CA SER A 176 5.27 18.02 -11.92
C SER A 176 5.27 18.85 -10.63
N ALA A 177 5.35 20.18 -10.75
CA ALA A 177 5.18 21.15 -9.65
C ALA A 177 3.67 21.50 -9.39
N PRO A 178 3.29 21.87 -8.15
CA PRO A 178 1.91 21.80 -7.59
C PRO A 178 0.81 22.76 -8.10
N GLY A 179 -0.44 22.29 -7.95
CA GLY A 179 -1.65 23.06 -7.60
C GLY A 179 -2.16 22.73 -6.16
N PRO A 180 -3.14 23.45 -5.60
CA PRO A 180 -3.45 23.45 -4.16
C PRO A 180 -4.47 22.43 -3.64
N ASP A 181 -5.04 21.55 -4.46
CA ASP A 181 -6.16 20.68 -4.05
C ASP A 181 -5.71 19.26 -3.69
N THR A 182 -6.47 18.57 -2.83
CA THR A 182 -5.99 17.37 -2.09
C THR A 182 -6.94 16.18 -2.10
N LYS A 183 -7.57 15.89 -3.25
CA LYS A 183 -8.26 14.60 -3.44
C LYS A 183 -7.27 13.54 -3.90
N ALA A 184 -7.37 12.32 -3.35
CA ALA A 184 -6.42 11.22 -3.61
C ALA A 184 -6.16 11.00 -5.11
N ARG A 185 -7.21 11.07 -5.93
CA ARG A 185 -7.10 11.08 -7.39
C ARG A 185 -7.50 12.43 -7.99
N ARG A 186 -6.70 12.90 -8.94
CA ARG A 186 -6.83 14.26 -9.52
C ARG A 186 -6.15 14.35 -10.89
N ASP A 187 -6.52 15.37 -11.65
CA ASP A 187 -5.94 15.76 -12.94
C ASP A 187 -4.79 16.79 -12.80
N TYR A 188 -4.52 17.22 -11.56
CA TYR A 188 -3.40 18.09 -11.18
C TYR A 188 -2.55 17.45 -10.08
N SER A 189 -1.31 17.91 -9.91
CA SER A 189 -0.41 17.48 -8.83
C SER A 189 -0.72 18.23 -7.53
N SER A 190 -0.64 17.55 -6.39
CA SER A 190 -0.59 18.14 -5.04
C SER A 190 0.76 18.80 -4.73
N GLY A 191 1.79 18.44 -5.50
CA GLY A 191 3.20 18.83 -5.33
C GLY A 191 3.77 18.57 -3.94
N ARG A 192 3.22 17.60 -3.23
CA ARG A 192 3.76 17.12 -1.97
C ARG A 192 5.06 16.40 -2.21
N ALA A 193 6.05 16.68 -1.38
CA ALA A 193 7.31 15.95 -1.40
C ALA A 193 7.08 14.49 -0.96
N MET A 194 7.75 13.57 -1.65
CA MET A 194 7.83 12.17 -1.25
C MET A 194 8.43 12.04 0.16
N VAL A 195 7.86 11.14 0.95
CA VAL A 195 8.44 10.62 2.18
C VAL A 195 8.76 9.15 1.95
N TYR A 196 10.04 8.81 1.95
CA TYR A 196 10.48 7.43 1.73
C TYR A 196 10.25 6.59 3.00
N PRO A 197 9.71 5.36 2.89
CA PRO A 197 9.50 4.47 4.02
C PRO A 197 10.83 3.83 4.42
N TYR A 198 11.50 4.40 5.42
CA TYR A 198 12.81 3.90 5.85
C TYR A 198 12.70 2.63 6.68
N THR A 199 11.90 2.67 7.74
CA THR A 199 11.81 1.56 8.68
C THR A 199 10.73 0.56 8.31
N GLY A 200 9.71 0.99 7.54
CA GLY A 200 8.71 0.10 6.97
C GLY A 200 9.34 -1.09 6.22
N TYR A 201 10.28 -0.83 5.31
CA TYR A 201 11.03 -1.87 4.59
C TYR A 201 11.97 -2.69 5.48
N ASP A 202 12.66 -2.06 6.43
CA ASP A 202 13.54 -2.78 7.37
C ASP A 202 12.75 -3.83 8.18
N LEU A 203 11.47 -3.55 8.46
CA LEU A 203 10.60 -4.36 9.32
C LEU A 203 9.65 -5.27 8.53
N ASP A 204 9.90 -5.54 7.25
CA ASP A 204 9.03 -6.40 6.42
C ASP A 204 8.92 -7.83 6.93
N LEU A 205 9.86 -8.27 7.77
CA LEU A 205 9.89 -9.61 8.35
C LEU A 205 9.09 -9.72 9.65
N TRP A 206 8.66 -8.60 10.24
CA TRP A 206 7.96 -8.59 11.51
C TRP A 206 6.53 -9.10 11.37
N CYS A 207 6.15 -10.03 12.24
CA CYS A 207 4.82 -10.63 12.23
C CYS A 207 4.30 -10.92 13.64
N GLN A 208 3.05 -11.39 13.74
CA GLN A 208 2.41 -11.58 15.04
C GLN A 208 2.63 -12.96 15.69
N THR A 209 3.31 -13.87 14.98
CA THR A 209 3.49 -15.28 15.37
C THR A 209 4.99 -15.63 15.48
N ALA A 210 5.38 -16.89 15.32
CA ALA A 210 6.78 -17.31 15.28
C ALA A 210 7.55 -16.94 16.58
N GLY A 211 8.77 -16.43 16.47
CA GLY A 211 9.53 -15.97 17.64
C GLY A 211 8.97 -14.70 18.27
N TYR A 212 8.18 -13.89 17.54
CA TYR A 212 7.68 -12.59 18.02
C TYR A 212 6.69 -12.72 19.19
N ASN A 213 5.93 -13.81 19.25
CA ASN A 213 4.98 -14.06 20.34
C ASN A 213 5.54 -14.98 21.43
N TYR A 214 6.87 -15.14 21.51
CA TYR A 214 7.49 -16.08 22.44
C TYR A 214 7.03 -15.85 23.89
N TYR A 215 6.90 -14.61 24.32
CA TYR A 215 6.48 -14.23 25.68
C TYR A 215 4.98 -13.96 25.83
N ALA A 216 4.19 -14.13 24.76
CA ALA A 216 2.74 -14.01 24.83
C ALA A 216 2.16 -15.16 25.68
N PRO A 217 1.20 -14.89 26.59
CA PRO A 217 0.47 -15.91 27.31
C PRO A 217 -0.08 -16.97 26.36
N ARG A 218 0.15 -18.25 26.69
CA ARG A 218 -0.34 -19.41 25.90
C ARG A 218 0.15 -19.42 24.44
N LYS A 219 1.19 -18.66 24.11
CA LYS A 219 1.65 -18.44 22.72
C LYS A 219 0.53 -17.90 21.81
N ALA A 220 -0.39 -17.11 22.35
CA ALA A 220 -1.33 -16.33 21.54
C ALA A 220 -0.56 -15.43 20.56
N LYS A 221 -1.16 -15.00 19.45
CA LYS A 221 -0.53 -13.98 18.57
C LYS A 221 -0.20 -12.75 19.43
N ILE A 222 0.93 -12.09 19.18
CA ILE A 222 1.33 -10.91 19.97
C ILE A 222 0.27 -9.80 19.87
N GLY A 223 -0.45 -9.74 18.74
CA GLY A 223 -1.54 -8.82 18.44
C GLY A 223 -1.08 -7.61 17.64
N CYS A 224 -1.94 -7.15 16.72
CA CYS A 224 -1.62 -6.02 15.85
C CYS A 224 -1.28 -4.72 16.60
N PRO A 225 -1.88 -4.37 17.77
CA PRO A 225 -1.49 -3.14 18.44
C PRO A 225 -0.08 -3.17 19.01
N ALA A 226 0.32 -4.25 19.67
CA ALA A 226 1.66 -4.37 20.20
C ALA A 226 2.72 -4.37 19.08
N LEU A 227 2.42 -5.03 17.95
CA LEU A 227 3.32 -5.09 16.81
C LEU A 227 3.46 -3.72 16.11
N ALA A 228 2.35 -3.05 15.80
CA ALA A 228 2.37 -1.77 15.11
C ALA A 228 3.01 -0.67 15.97
N ILE A 229 2.71 -0.62 17.28
CA ILE A 229 3.42 0.28 18.20
C ILE A 229 4.91 -0.08 18.28
N GLY A 230 5.26 -1.37 18.24
CA GLY A 230 6.66 -1.80 18.18
C GLY A 230 7.39 -1.24 16.96
N MET A 231 6.76 -1.27 15.77
CA MET A 231 7.31 -0.68 14.56
C MET A 231 7.48 0.83 14.68
N LEU A 232 6.51 1.53 15.29
CA LEU A 232 6.62 2.97 15.58
C LEU A 232 7.78 3.30 16.54
N ILE A 233 7.98 2.49 17.58
CA ILE A 233 9.08 2.68 18.54
C ILE A 233 10.43 2.44 17.83
N TYR A 234 10.52 1.38 17.01
CA TYR A 234 11.70 1.15 16.18
C TYR A 234 11.96 2.33 15.23
N ASP A 235 10.91 2.85 14.57
CA ASP A 235 11.02 4.05 13.70
C ASP A 235 11.50 5.29 14.46
N THR A 236 10.94 5.51 15.65
CA THR A 236 11.30 6.60 16.56
C THR A 236 12.78 6.56 16.93
N GLU A 237 13.32 5.36 17.13
CA GLU A 237 14.69 5.16 17.57
C GLU A 237 15.69 5.06 16.41
N GLN A 238 15.33 4.46 15.28
CA GLN A 238 16.26 4.02 14.24
C GLN A 238 16.15 4.76 12.89
N ARG A 239 15.16 5.65 12.70
CA ARG A 239 15.01 6.37 11.42
C ARG A 239 16.21 7.26 11.12
N LEU A 240 16.91 6.95 10.03
CA LEU A 240 18.14 7.60 9.58
C LEU A 240 17.97 9.06 9.13
N SER A 241 16.75 9.47 8.72
CA SER A 241 16.46 10.83 8.27
C SER A 241 16.13 11.82 9.40
N GLY A 242 16.33 11.44 10.67
CA GLY A 242 16.11 12.29 11.84
C GLY A 242 17.07 11.97 12.98
N ASN A 243 16.91 12.67 14.10
CA ASN A 243 17.65 12.35 15.31
C ASN A 243 17.11 11.08 15.96
N HIS A 244 18.01 10.15 16.25
CA HIS A 244 17.75 9.02 17.14
C HIS A 244 17.13 9.54 18.44
N THR A 245 15.88 9.15 18.69
CA THR A 245 15.18 9.46 19.94
C THR A 245 15.21 8.20 20.80
N PRO A 246 15.97 8.13 21.90
CA PRO A 246 15.96 6.98 22.78
C PRO A 246 14.55 6.71 23.30
N THR A 247 14.10 5.46 23.19
CA THR A 247 12.78 5.03 23.64
C THR A 247 12.87 4.10 24.85
N MET A 248 11.74 3.85 25.51
CA MET A 248 11.62 2.89 26.61
C MET A 248 10.22 2.27 26.56
N PRO A 249 10.10 0.97 26.22
CA PRO A 249 11.19 0.06 25.89
C PRO A 249 11.86 0.42 24.55
N TYR A 250 13.07 -0.08 24.32
CA TYR A 250 13.89 0.25 23.14
C TYR A 250 14.11 -0.97 22.24
N PHE A 251 14.46 -0.73 20.97
CA PHE A 251 14.88 -1.76 20.02
C PHE A 251 16.31 -1.52 19.54
N ASP A 252 17.13 -2.58 19.51
CA ASP A 252 18.45 -2.52 18.88
C ASP A 252 18.28 -2.42 17.35
N TYR A 253 19.20 -1.76 16.64
CA TYR A 253 19.17 -1.72 15.16
C TYR A 253 19.09 -3.11 14.48
N LYS A 254 19.68 -4.14 15.10
CA LYS A 254 19.63 -5.53 14.59
C LYS A 254 18.26 -6.21 14.76
N ASP A 255 17.36 -5.61 15.54
CA ASP A 255 16.05 -6.20 15.84
C ASP A 255 15.11 -6.24 14.62
N LYS A 256 15.50 -5.61 13.51
CA LYS A 256 14.82 -5.75 12.22
C LYS A 256 14.88 -7.15 11.60
N GLU A 257 15.83 -7.99 12.02
CA GLU A 257 16.01 -9.33 11.49
C GLU A 257 14.83 -10.27 11.83
N ALA A 258 14.50 -11.19 10.91
CA ALA A 258 13.44 -12.18 11.12
C ALA A 258 13.69 -13.11 12.32
N ILE A 259 12.60 -13.48 12.99
CA ILE A 259 12.63 -14.42 14.13
C ILE A 259 11.69 -15.61 13.85
N PRO A 260 12.05 -16.53 12.94
CA PRO A 260 11.15 -17.59 12.49
C PRO A 260 10.89 -18.69 13.55
N ASP A 261 11.76 -18.82 14.55
CA ASP A 261 11.75 -19.92 15.49
C ASP A 261 10.93 -19.61 16.76
N THR A 262 9.75 -20.26 16.90
CA THR A 262 8.85 -20.15 18.07
C THR A 262 9.46 -20.65 19.39
N THR A 263 10.57 -21.40 19.33
CA THR A 263 11.21 -22.01 20.50
C THR A 263 12.32 -21.15 21.09
N LYS A 264 12.72 -20.08 20.41
CA LYS A 264 13.78 -19.18 20.86
C LYS A 264 13.19 -17.86 21.36
N SER A 265 13.64 -17.45 22.54
CA SER A 265 13.43 -16.08 23.01
C SER A 265 14.24 -15.10 22.18
N SER A 266 13.72 -13.89 21.97
CA SER A 266 14.45 -12.77 21.40
C SER A 266 14.26 -11.50 22.24
N HIS A 267 15.06 -10.47 21.94
CA HIS A 267 14.87 -9.14 22.52
C HIS A 267 13.53 -8.56 22.02
N VAL A 268 13.29 -8.60 20.70
CA VAL A 268 12.03 -8.18 20.07
C VAL A 268 10.80 -8.75 20.77
N ALA A 269 10.76 -10.07 21.01
CA ALA A 269 9.60 -10.69 21.64
C ALA A 269 9.37 -10.22 23.09
N GLN A 270 10.43 -9.83 23.81
CA GLN A 270 10.31 -9.24 25.15
C GLN A 270 9.74 -7.83 25.07
N VAL A 271 10.29 -7.01 24.17
CA VAL A 271 9.86 -5.63 23.97
C VAL A 271 8.40 -5.58 23.51
N LEU A 272 8.01 -6.39 22.53
CA LEU A 272 6.61 -6.45 22.08
C LEU A 272 5.65 -6.90 23.20
N LYS A 273 6.09 -7.82 24.07
CA LYS A 273 5.29 -8.21 25.24
C LYS A 273 5.18 -7.07 26.25
N GLN A 274 6.26 -6.32 26.47
CA GLN A 274 6.23 -5.13 27.34
C GLN A 274 5.28 -4.07 26.78
N ILE A 275 5.34 -3.78 25.49
CA ILE A 275 4.42 -2.86 24.80
C ILE A 275 2.97 -3.30 25.05
N ALA A 276 2.66 -4.58 24.87
CA ALA A 276 1.32 -5.10 25.16
C ALA A 276 0.88 -4.88 26.62
N ASP A 277 1.81 -4.94 27.58
CA ASP A 277 1.52 -4.68 29.00
C ASP A 277 1.28 -3.20 29.32
N TYR A 278 1.81 -2.27 28.51
CA TYR A 278 1.53 -0.83 28.64
C TYR A 278 0.15 -0.43 28.09
N ILE A 279 -0.46 -1.28 27.26
CA ILE A 279 -1.80 -1.06 26.71
C ILE A 279 -2.85 -1.53 27.73
N PRO A 280 -3.68 -0.63 28.30
CA PRO A 280 -4.72 -1.04 29.24
C PRO A 280 -5.71 -2.00 28.57
N ASN A 281 -6.28 -2.92 29.35
CA ASN A 281 -7.27 -3.87 28.87
C ASN A 281 -6.83 -4.74 27.68
N TYR A 282 -5.52 -4.96 27.49
CA TYR A 282 -5.02 -5.82 26.43
C TYR A 282 -5.57 -7.24 26.53
N SER A 283 -6.31 -7.66 25.51
CA SER A 283 -6.98 -8.95 25.46
C SER A 283 -6.09 -9.97 24.77
N TRP A 284 -5.45 -10.82 25.57
CA TRP A 284 -4.67 -11.95 25.07
C TRP A 284 -5.56 -13.05 24.48
N GLY A 285 -5.14 -13.61 23.35
CA GLY A 285 -5.77 -14.78 22.76
C GLY A 285 -5.84 -15.95 23.75
N TRP A 286 -6.95 -16.69 23.71
CA TRP A 286 -7.22 -17.72 24.73
C TRP A 286 -6.43 -19.03 24.53
N ALA A 287 -5.79 -19.22 23.37
CA ALA A 287 -4.94 -20.37 23.03
C ALA A 287 -3.82 -19.99 22.05
N ASN A 288 -2.96 -20.96 21.74
CA ASN A 288 -1.85 -20.79 20.79
C ASN A 288 -2.36 -20.32 19.42
N GLY A 289 -1.72 -19.27 18.87
CA GLY A 289 -2.07 -18.72 17.56
C GLY A 289 -3.40 -17.98 17.51
N ILE A 290 -4.14 -17.85 18.62
CA ILE A 290 -5.36 -17.03 18.66
C ILE A 290 -4.98 -15.54 18.70
N PRO A 291 -5.65 -14.66 17.93
CA PRO A 291 -5.41 -13.22 17.94
C PRO A 291 -5.48 -12.59 19.34
N SER A 292 -4.60 -11.63 19.58
CA SER A 292 -4.68 -10.70 20.72
C SER A 292 -4.93 -9.28 20.19
N GLY A 293 -5.47 -8.41 21.04
CA GLY A 293 -5.74 -7.02 20.63
C GLY A 293 -6.24 -6.14 21.77
N ALA A 294 -6.54 -4.89 21.43
CA ALA A 294 -7.07 -3.88 22.34
C ALA A 294 -8.00 -2.95 21.57
N ARG A 295 -8.87 -2.22 22.27
CA ARG A 295 -9.72 -1.20 21.65
C ARG A 295 -8.87 0.01 21.23
N ALA A 296 -9.29 0.72 20.21
CA ALA A 296 -8.58 1.90 19.73
C ALA A 296 -8.28 2.95 20.83
N SER A 297 -9.23 3.18 21.75
CA SER A 297 -9.04 4.06 22.91
C SER A 297 -7.98 3.56 23.90
N ASP A 298 -7.89 2.23 24.08
CA ASP A 298 -6.89 1.62 24.94
C ASP A 298 -5.50 1.68 24.28
N VAL A 299 -5.42 1.50 22.95
CA VAL A 299 -4.19 1.71 22.18
C VAL A 299 -3.67 3.14 22.34
N LEU A 300 -4.55 4.15 22.24
CA LEU A 300 -4.19 5.54 22.48
C LEU A 300 -3.64 5.78 23.89
N ALA A 301 -4.25 5.16 24.90
CA ALA A 301 -3.77 5.23 26.28
C ALA A 301 -2.40 4.54 26.43
N GLY A 302 -2.21 3.39 25.78
CA GLY A 302 -0.94 2.67 25.75
C GLY A 302 0.19 3.48 25.11
N LEU A 303 -0.07 4.14 23.99
CA LEU A 303 0.89 5.07 23.36
C LEU A 303 1.33 6.18 24.32
N LYS A 304 0.40 6.76 25.07
CA LYS A 304 0.71 7.79 26.08
C LYS A 304 1.53 7.22 27.24
N ASN A 305 1.20 6.03 27.71
CA ASN A 305 1.96 5.34 28.76
C ASN A 305 3.39 5.00 28.30
N LEU A 306 3.59 4.78 27.00
CA LEU A 306 4.89 4.50 26.39
C LEU A 306 5.70 5.76 26.08
N GLY A 307 5.17 6.97 26.30
CA GLY A 307 5.92 8.21 26.12
C GLY A 307 5.42 9.12 25.00
N TYR A 308 4.49 8.67 24.16
CA TYR A 308 3.85 9.51 23.14
C TYR A 308 2.74 10.37 23.76
N ILE A 309 3.08 11.22 24.73
CA ILE A 309 2.11 11.89 25.61
C ILE A 309 1.14 12.83 24.86
N LYS A 310 1.56 13.34 23.69
CA LYS A 310 0.74 14.18 22.81
C LYS A 310 -0.07 13.40 21.78
N ALA A 311 0.02 12.07 21.76
CA ALA A 311 -0.73 11.24 20.83
C ALA A 311 -2.23 11.57 20.89
N THR A 312 -2.85 11.72 19.73
CA THR A 312 -4.30 11.83 19.56
C THR A 312 -4.78 10.82 18.53
N MET A 313 -6.08 10.50 18.58
CA MET A 313 -6.72 9.63 17.61
C MET A 313 -7.76 10.45 16.85
N GLU A 314 -7.60 10.54 15.54
CA GLU A 314 -8.45 11.32 14.65
C GLU A 314 -9.05 10.42 13.56
N PRO A 315 -10.22 10.75 12.99
CA PRO A 315 -10.68 10.12 11.75
C PRO A 315 -9.62 10.24 10.67
N TYR A 316 -9.51 9.25 9.77
CA TYR A 316 -8.57 9.35 8.66
C TYR A 316 -8.82 10.63 7.85
N ASP A 317 -7.72 11.32 7.55
CA ASP A 317 -7.68 12.50 6.69
C ASP A 317 -6.29 12.55 6.06
N LEU A 318 -6.22 12.46 4.73
CA LEU A 318 -4.96 12.33 4.01
C LEU A 318 -4.04 13.54 4.21
N ASP A 319 -4.60 14.74 4.32
CA ASP A 319 -3.83 15.98 4.51
C ASP A 319 -3.15 16.02 5.87
N MET A 320 -3.89 15.64 6.91
CA MET A 320 -3.40 15.57 8.28
C MET A 320 -2.46 14.38 8.47
N LEU A 321 -2.70 13.24 7.82
CA LEU A 321 -1.78 12.12 7.77
C LEU A 321 -0.45 12.54 7.13
N TYR A 322 -0.50 13.17 5.95
CA TYR A 322 0.71 13.65 5.27
C TYR A 322 1.49 14.63 6.14
N LYS A 323 0.82 15.60 6.79
CA LYS A 323 1.47 16.55 7.71
C LYS A 323 2.16 15.86 8.89
N ASN A 324 1.69 14.70 9.33
CA ASN A 324 2.30 13.93 10.41
C ASN A 324 3.47 13.05 9.91
N ILE A 325 3.35 12.45 8.73
CA ILE A 325 4.43 11.65 8.14
C ILE A 325 5.59 12.53 7.66
N ALA A 326 5.25 13.63 6.98
CA ALA A 326 6.17 14.66 6.53
C ALA A 326 6.52 15.68 7.63
N TYR A 327 6.08 15.42 8.87
CA TYR A 327 6.42 16.27 10.00
C TYR A 327 7.93 16.44 10.08
N ALA A 328 8.35 17.64 10.43
CA ALA A 328 9.73 18.01 10.59
C ALA A 328 9.78 18.94 11.80
N GLU A 329 9.70 18.38 13.01
CA GLU A 329 10.17 19.17 14.15
C GLU A 329 11.66 19.40 13.92
N THR A 330 12.05 20.67 13.91
CA THR A 330 13.45 21.03 13.89
C THR A 330 13.96 20.80 15.30
N ASP A 331 14.88 19.85 15.45
CA ASP A 331 15.63 19.72 16.69
C ASP A 331 16.38 21.03 17.01
N GLU A 332 17.08 21.08 18.15
CA GLU A 332 17.91 22.23 18.52
C GLU A 332 18.99 22.58 17.46
N ASN A 333 19.26 21.67 16.50
CA ASN A 333 20.20 21.84 15.40
C ASN A 333 19.53 22.19 14.05
N GLY A 334 18.22 22.37 14.00
CA GLY A 334 17.51 22.72 12.76
C GLY A 334 17.32 21.56 11.77
N THR A 335 17.38 20.31 12.24
CA THR A 335 17.14 19.10 11.44
C THR A 335 15.70 18.65 11.60
N GLY A 336 14.95 18.62 10.49
CA GLY A 336 13.58 18.09 10.47
C GLY A 336 13.56 16.57 10.58
N CYS A 337 12.82 16.02 11.56
CA CYS A 337 12.63 14.57 11.68
C CYS A 337 11.25 14.12 11.18
N GLN A 338 11.23 13.28 10.13
CA GLN A 338 10.04 12.55 9.69
C GLN A 338 9.71 11.44 10.70
N ARG A 339 8.45 11.02 10.78
CA ARG A 339 8.05 9.88 11.61
C ARG A 339 6.88 9.13 11.00
N GLY A 340 6.88 7.80 11.13
CA GLY A 340 5.72 7.01 10.77
C GLY A 340 4.50 7.32 11.64
N VAL A 341 3.33 7.00 11.12
CA VAL A 341 2.05 7.06 11.83
C VAL A 341 1.48 5.66 12.02
N LEU A 342 0.49 5.55 12.90
CA LEU A 342 -0.31 4.34 13.03
C LEU A 342 -1.68 4.60 12.42
N LEU A 343 -2.11 3.69 11.57
CA LEU A 343 -3.45 3.67 11.00
C LEU A 343 -4.23 2.54 11.62
N GLY A 344 -5.49 2.79 11.95
CA GLY A 344 -6.40 1.79 12.48
C GLY A 344 -7.73 1.80 11.76
N ALA A 345 -8.44 0.69 11.81
CA ALA A 345 -9.76 0.52 11.24
C ALA A 345 -10.59 -0.45 12.06
N ASP A 346 -11.86 -0.11 12.25
CA ASP A 346 -12.85 -1.03 12.79
C ASP A 346 -13.79 -1.53 11.68
N ASP A 347 -14.19 -2.79 11.78
CA ASP A 347 -15.37 -3.27 11.06
C ASP A 347 -16.59 -2.44 11.52
N ILE A 348 -17.39 -1.97 10.56
CA ILE A 348 -18.60 -1.19 10.81
C ILE A 348 -19.62 -1.94 11.69
N ASN A 349 -19.54 -3.28 11.73
CA ASN A 349 -20.37 -4.12 12.59
C ASN A 349 -19.79 -4.35 14.00
N GLY A 350 -18.66 -3.73 14.32
CA GLY A 350 -18.07 -3.71 15.67
C GLY A 350 -17.42 -5.02 16.14
N GLY A 351 -17.19 -5.97 15.23
CA GLY A 351 -16.66 -7.30 15.56
C GLY A 351 -15.13 -7.37 15.65
N THR A 352 -14.41 -6.61 14.82
CA THR A 352 -12.95 -6.69 14.68
C THR A 352 -12.35 -5.30 14.44
N SER A 353 -11.20 -5.03 15.05
CA SER A 353 -10.41 -3.81 14.85
C SER A 353 -8.97 -4.19 14.49
N HIS A 354 -8.36 -3.42 13.60
CA HIS A 354 -6.99 -3.59 13.14
C HIS A 354 -6.22 -2.29 13.22
N ILE A 355 -4.91 -2.41 13.42
CA ILE A 355 -3.94 -1.31 13.40
C ILE A 355 -2.68 -1.77 12.69
N TRP A 356 -2.06 -0.87 11.92
CA TRP A 356 -0.86 -1.11 11.14
C TRP A 356 0.01 0.15 11.09
N PHE A 357 1.24 -0.03 10.61
CA PHE A 357 2.24 1.03 10.54
C PHE A 357 2.29 1.62 9.13
N CYS A 358 2.39 2.94 9.03
CA CYS A 358 2.48 3.67 7.77
C CYS A 358 3.56 4.73 7.87
N ASP A 359 4.56 4.69 7.00
CA ASP A 359 5.77 5.50 7.18
C ASP A 359 6.34 6.10 5.89
N GLY A 360 5.60 5.94 4.79
CA GLY A 360 5.94 6.48 3.49
C GLY A 360 4.73 7.09 2.79
N TYR A 361 5.01 8.11 1.99
CA TYR A 361 4.06 8.78 1.11
C TYR A 361 4.74 9.10 -0.22
N TYR A 362 4.04 8.92 -1.34
CA TYR A 362 4.41 9.60 -2.57
C TYR A 362 3.18 9.89 -3.43
N GLU A 363 3.33 10.83 -4.36
CA GLU A 363 2.35 11.07 -5.42
C GLU A 363 2.79 10.35 -6.69
N GLN A 364 1.96 9.42 -7.14
CA GLN A 364 2.13 8.72 -8.40
C GLN A 364 1.54 9.55 -9.52
N GLY A 365 2.35 10.01 -10.49
CA GLY A 365 1.90 10.88 -11.58
C GLY A 365 2.22 10.33 -12.97
N TYR A 366 1.25 10.40 -13.90
CA TYR A 366 1.41 10.02 -15.31
C TYR A 366 0.83 11.06 -16.26
N GLU A 367 1.54 11.34 -17.36
CA GLU A 367 0.91 11.80 -18.60
C GLU A 367 0.46 10.57 -19.39
N VAL A 368 -0.79 10.56 -19.85
CA VAL A 368 -1.36 9.51 -20.68
C VAL A 368 -1.71 10.06 -22.06
N VAL A 369 -1.33 9.33 -23.10
CA VAL A 369 -1.61 9.64 -24.51
C VAL A 369 -2.41 8.50 -25.11
N LYS A 370 -3.65 8.79 -25.52
CA LYS A 370 -4.52 7.86 -26.25
C LYS A 370 -4.44 8.14 -27.74
N LYS A 371 -4.19 7.08 -28.53
CA LYS A 371 -4.14 7.13 -29.99
C LYS A 371 -5.17 6.21 -30.61
N PHE A 372 -5.63 6.57 -31.81
CA PHE A 372 -6.40 5.70 -32.69
C PHE A 372 -5.75 5.68 -34.07
N LEU A 373 -5.36 4.50 -34.54
CA LEU A 373 -4.63 4.28 -35.80
C LEU A 373 -3.37 5.18 -35.90
N GLY A 374 -2.61 5.27 -34.80
CA GLY A 374 -1.40 6.10 -34.68
C GLY A 374 -1.65 7.61 -34.53
N ILE A 375 -2.90 8.07 -34.57
CA ILE A 375 -3.25 9.50 -34.41
C ILE A 375 -3.60 9.76 -32.94
N VAL A 376 -2.94 10.75 -32.33
CA VAL A 376 -3.29 11.19 -30.96
C VAL A 376 -4.69 11.77 -30.95
N ILE A 377 -5.57 11.17 -30.14
CA ILE A 377 -6.97 11.61 -29.97
C ILE A 377 -7.24 12.25 -28.61
N LYS A 378 -6.48 11.89 -27.56
CA LYS A 378 -6.59 12.54 -26.24
C LYS A 378 -5.24 12.51 -25.51
N ARG A 379 -5.02 13.52 -24.67
CA ARG A 379 -3.95 13.60 -23.66
C ARG A 379 -4.56 14.03 -22.34
N TRP A 380 -4.11 13.45 -21.24
CA TRP A 380 -4.49 13.87 -19.89
C TRP A 380 -3.41 13.48 -18.89
N ASN A 381 -3.47 14.05 -17.69
CA ASN A 381 -2.62 13.62 -16.59
C ASN A 381 -3.46 12.86 -15.55
N GLU A 382 -2.84 11.89 -14.90
CA GLU A 382 -3.40 11.19 -13.76
C GLU A 382 -2.43 11.26 -12.59
N TYR A 383 -2.94 11.65 -11.43
CA TYR A 383 -2.19 11.61 -10.18
C TYR A 383 -2.96 10.80 -9.15
N ASP A 384 -2.24 9.99 -8.37
CA ASP A 384 -2.79 9.22 -7.26
C ASP A 384 -1.84 9.26 -6.05
N ASP A 385 -2.39 9.52 -4.87
CA ASP A 385 -1.63 9.49 -3.61
C ASP A 385 -1.39 8.05 -3.15
N ARG A 386 -0.18 7.76 -2.70
CA ARG A 386 0.26 6.42 -2.27
C ARG A 386 0.83 6.46 -0.87
N LEU A 387 0.44 5.48 -0.07
CA LEU A 387 0.92 5.29 1.30
C LEU A 387 1.58 3.93 1.43
N TYR A 388 2.77 3.91 2.03
CA TYR A 388 3.43 2.64 2.32
C TYR A 388 2.83 2.04 3.59
N MET A 389 2.34 0.81 3.50
CA MET A 389 1.69 0.10 4.60
C MET A 389 2.51 -1.13 4.98
N ASN A 390 2.89 -1.21 6.25
CA ASN A 390 3.39 -2.43 6.87
C ASN A 390 2.29 -3.02 7.78
N TRP A 391 1.67 -4.12 7.32
CA TRP A 391 0.54 -4.76 7.99
C TRP A 391 0.93 -5.62 9.18
N GLY A 392 2.23 -5.88 9.37
CA GLY A 392 2.76 -6.71 10.45
C GLY A 392 2.41 -8.19 10.31
N TRP A 393 2.54 -8.72 9.10
CA TRP A 393 2.26 -10.12 8.78
C TRP A 393 3.44 -10.85 8.15
N GLY A 394 4.61 -10.22 8.04
CA GLY A 394 5.80 -10.80 7.43
C GLY A 394 5.88 -10.61 5.90
N PRO A 395 6.92 -11.16 5.26
CA PRO A 395 7.40 -10.71 3.94
C PRO A 395 6.45 -10.99 2.78
N GLU A 396 5.61 -12.02 2.88
CA GLU A 396 4.71 -12.46 1.79
C GLU A 396 3.24 -12.09 2.07
N LYS A 397 2.99 -11.08 2.92
CA LYS A 397 1.64 -10.81 3.44
C LYS A 397 1.16 -9.38 3.19
N GLY A 398 1.59 -8.81 2.07
CA GLY A 398 0.99 -7.61 1.47
C GLY A 398 1.62 -6.29 1.90
N ASN A 399 2.82 -6.22 2.46
CA ASN A 399 3.45 -4.89 2.63
C ASN A 399 3.68 -4.23 1.27
N GLY A 400 3.58 -2.91 1.18
CA GLY A 400 3.72 -2.19 -0.09
C GLY A 400 3.05 -0.83 -0.12
N TRP A 401 2.99 -0.24 -1.31
CA TRP A 401 2.37 1.04 -1.60
C TRP A 401 0.91 0.87 -1.99
N TYR A 402 0.03 1.40 -1.15
CA TYR A 402 -1.42 1.33 -1.31
C TYR A 402 -1.97 2.65 -1.75
N SER A 403 -3.02 2.62 -2.57
CA SER A 403 -3.73 3.86 -2.90
C SER A 403 -4.32 4.49 -1.64
N ALA A 404 -4.10 5.79 -1.49
CA ALA A 404 -4.60 6.58 -0.38
C ALA A 404 -6.07 7.01 -0.57
N MET A 405 -6.79 6.39 -1.51
CA MET A 405 -8.15 6.82 -1.87
C MET A 405 -9.08 6.85 -0.67
N ASP A 406 -9.62 8.04 -0.43
CA ASP A 406 -10.71 8.25 0.50
C ASP A 406 -11.89 7.31 0.24
N GLU A 407 -12.15 6.84 -0.98
CA GLU A 407 -13.26 5.90 -1.24
C GLU A 407 -13.15 4.57 -0.48
N VAL A 408 -11.93 4.19 -0.10
CA VAL A 408 -11.65 2.97 0.66
C VAL A 408 -11.57 3.26 2.16
N TRP A 409 -11.09 4.46 2.51
CA TRP A 409 -10.73 4.83 3.88
C TRP A 409 -11.75 5.75 4.58
N THR A 410 -12.44 6.64 3.84
CA THR A 410 -13.35 7.70 4.31
C THR A 410 -14.56 7.92 3.35
N SER A 411 -15.37 8.97 3.54
CA SER A 411 -16.48 9.31 2.64
C SER A 411 -16.16 10.54 1.81
N ILE A 412 -16.19 10.42 0.49
CA ILE A 412 -15.88 11.54 -0.41
C ILE A 412 -16.90 12.69 -0.31
N ASP A 413 -18.17 12.43 0.01
CA ASP A 413 -19.22 13.47 -0.05
C ASP A 413 -20.18 13.52 1.15
N GLY A 414 -19.88 12.84 2.26
CA GLY A 414 -20.79 12.76 3.41
C GLY A 414 -22.13 12.03 3.15
N THR A 415 -22.39 11.61 1.90
CA THR A 415 -23.56 10.81 1.49
C THR A 415 -23.21 9.53 0.73
N GLY A 416 -21.92 9.27 0.47
CA GLY A 416 -21.47 8.04 -0.21
C GLY A 416 -21.73 6.81 0.64
N ASP A 417 -22.15 5.71 0.00
CA ASP A 417 -22.52 4.47 0.65
C ASP A 417 -21.46 4.05 1.69
N ILE A 418 -21.87 3.98 2.95
CA ILE A 418 -21.00 3.66 4.09
C ILE A 418 -20.69 2.17 4.16
N SER A 419 -21.38 1.34 3.38
CA SER A 419 -21.28 -0.12 3.45
C SER A 419 -19.89 -0.66 3.11
N PHE A 420 -19.16 0.04 2.23
CA PHE A 420 -17.85 -0.38 1.73
C PHE A 420 -16.66 0.20 2.49
N LYS A 421 -16.90 0.92 3.59
CA LYS A 421 -15.86 1.66 4.32
C LYS A 421 -15.38 0.92 5.56
N LEU A 422 -14.12 1.13 5.87
CA LEU A 422 -13.58 0.90 7.19
C LEU A 422 -13.84 2.14 8.06
N ASN A 423 -14.09 1.95 9.36
CA ASN A 423 -14.08 3.08 10.30
C ASN A 423 -12.62 3.49 10.58
N THR A 424 -11.99 4.04 9.55
CA THR A 424 -10.55 4.31 9.54
C THR A 424 -10.24 5.52 10.41
N HIS A 425 -9.25 5.36 11.27
CA HIS A 425 -8.71 6.39 12.13
C HIS A 425 -7.19 6.34 12.09
N MET A 426 -6.56 7.40 12.58
CA MET A 426 -5.12 7.54 12.64
C MET A 426 -4.70 8.00 14.03
N TYR A 427 -3.57 7.49 14.48
CA TYR A 427 -2.88 8.00 15.66
C TYR A 427 -1.81 8.97 15.18
N ILE A 428 -1.94 10.23 15.61
CA ILE A 428 -1.11 11.34 15.13
C ILE A 428 -0.40 12.03 16.31
N ASN A 429 0.43 13.04 16.01
CA ASN A 429 1.31 13.71 16.97
C ASN A 429 2.34 12.76 17.62
N LEU A 430 2.75 11.72 16.88
CA LEU A 430 3.70 10.69 17.33
C LEU A 430 5.17 11.14 17.23
N GLY A 431 5.42 12.31 16.63
CA GLY A 431 6.73 12.99 16.63
C GLY A 431 7.23 13.35 18.04
N TYR A 432 6.31 13.60 18.96
CA TYR A 432 6.63 14.01 20.31
C TYR A 432 6.72 12.82 21.26
N TYR A 433 7.92 12.56 21.78
CA TYR A 433 8.21 11.45 22.68
C TYR A 433 8.94 11.93 23.93
N GLU A 434 8.47 11.51 25.10
CA GLU A 434 9.13 11.70 26.39
C GLU A 434 9.38 10.33 27.02
N ILE A 435 10.56 10.11 27.59
CA ILE A 435 10.84 8.86 28.32
C ILE A 435 9.90 8.81 29.54
N PRO A 436 9.06 7.76 29.67
CA PRO A 436 8.16 7.64 30.81
C PRO A 436 8.92 7.62 32.15
N GLU A 437 8.44 8.37 33.14
CA GLU A 437 8.93 8.26 34.52
C GLU A 437 8.57 6.87 35.08
N GLN A 438 9.57 6.12 35.57
CA GLN A 438 9.39 4.77 36.11
C GLN A 438 8.88 4.75 37.55
#